data_AF-A0A7C7XM29-F1
#
_entry.id   AF-A0A7C7XM29-F1
#
_cell.length_a   1.000
_cell.length_b   1.000
_cell.length_c   1.000
_cell.angle_alpha   90.00
_cell.angle_beta   90.00
_cell.angle_gamma   90.00
#
_symmetry.space_group_name_H-M   'P 1'
#
loop_
_entity.id
_entity.type
_entity.pdbx_description
1 polymer ?
#
loop_
_entity_poly.entity_id
_entity_poly.type
_entity_poly.pdbx_seq_one_letter_code
_entity_poly.pdbx_strand_id
1 'polypeptide(L)'
;MSFCQKQYVGIASTIRRPLKILIGIALIIFVTACTSQGARDAELASQQAEVAAAEQEAARIVQEQARQQEAAKRQQREVVAAERAREQSELERREAEDLARAEVERRQREEVERREQQRLAAIAAAEAERREKLERISFLERQIASIQSGTDRNESATAVLQEAILVAEELLAVLAVEQAKYEETDPVSGYTVEPLAKERIAELEARKDDLIRRAQSQ
;
A
#
# COMPACT_ATOMS: atom_id res chain seq x y z
N MET A 1 46.30 -68.45 54.16
CA MET A 1 47.59 -68.21 54.84
C MET A 1 47.28 -68.27 56.34
N SER A 2 47.58 -69.33 57.11
CA SER A 2 48.88 -70.01 57.31
C SER A 2 49.98 -68.97 57.49
N PHE A 3 50.61 -68.78 58.65
CA PHE A 3 51.32 -69.73 59.52
C PHE A 3 51.09 -69.36 61.02
N CYS A 4 51.07 -70.24 62.03
CA CYS A 4 52.10 -71.21 62.49
C CYS A 4 53.42 -70.52 62.95
N GLN A 5 54.11 -70.89 64.02
CA GLN A 5 54.00 -72.03 64.94
C GLN A 5 54.98 -71.88 66.14
N LYS A 6 54.74 -72.59 67.27
CA LYS A 6 55.76 -73.25 68.15
C LYS A 6 56.75 -72.34 68.94
N GLN A 7 57.47 -72.74 70.01
CA GLN A 7 57.51 -73.88 70.97
C GLN A 7 58.41 -73.45 72.20
N TYR A 8 58.73 -74.20 73.28
CA TYR A 8 58.47 -75.58 73.77
C TYR A 8 58.74 -75.65 75.31
N VAL A 9 58.30 -76.73 75.99
CA VAL A 9 58.91 -77.39 77.20
C VAL A 9 59.08 -76.55 78.51
N GLY A 10 58.82 -77.07 79.72
CA GLY A 10 58.18 -78.32 80.15
C GLY A 10 58.46 -78.75 81.60
N ILE A 11 57.61 -79.66 82.11
CA ILE A 11 57.89 -80.75 83.08
C ILE A 11 57.90 -80.47 84.61
N ALA A 12 57.03 -81.23 85.33
CA ALA A 12 57.11 -81.71 86.74
C ALA A 12 57.11 -80.70 87.92
N SER A 13 56.62 -81.01 89.13
CA SER A 13 55.71 -82.08 89.61
C SER A 13 55.19 -81.78 91.03
N THR A 14 53.93 -82.14 91.31
CA THR A 14 53.38 -82.56 92.64
C THR A 14 53.71 -81.78 93.93
N ILE A 15 52.67 -81.25 94.61
CA ILE A 15 52.19 -81.64 95.97
C ILE A 15 51.04 -80.70 96.46
N ARG A 16 50.04 -81.29 97.14
CA ARG A 16 48.94 -80.75 97.99
C ARG A 16 48.34 -79.33 97.74
N ARG A 17 47.00 -79.33 97.58
CA ARG A 17 46.05 -78.19 97.77
C ARG A 17 46.12 -77.64 99.22
N PRO A 18 45.71 -76.38 99.54
CA PRO A 18 44.52 -75.71 99.01
C PRO A 18 44.60 -74.16 98.83
N LEU A 19 44.89 -73.68 97.62
CA LEU A 19 44.80 -72.25 97.26
C LEU A 19 43.84 -71.99 96.08
N LYS A 20 42.71 -72.70 96.02
CA LYS A 20 41.70 -72.55 94.95
C LYS A 20 40.45 -71.76 95.33
N ILE A 21 40.26 -71.45 96.61
CA ILE A 21 39.05 -70.76 97.11
C ILE A 21 39.22 -69.22 97.06
N LEU A 22 40.43 -68.70 97.36
CA LEU A 22 40.71 -67.26 97.35
C LEU A 22 40.68 -66.61 95.96
N ILE A 23 41.10 -67.33 94.90
CA ILE A 23 41.10 -66.79 93.52
C ILE A 23 39.68 -66.76 92.92
N GLY A 24 38.81 -67.70 93.31
CA GLY A 24 37.41 -67.72 92.83
C GLY A 24 36.57 -66.55 93.34
N ILE A 25 36.81 -66.10 94.58
CA ILE A 25 36.04 -65.00 95.19
C ILE A 25 36.44 -63.65 94.58
N ALA A 26 37.73 -63.43 94.29
CA ALA A 26 38.21 -62.19 93.66
C ALA A 26 37.64 -61.97 92.24
N LEU A 27 37.44 -63.06 91.48
CA LEU A 27 36.94 -63.00 90.10
C LEU A 27 35.42 -62.70 90.05
N ILE A 28 34.66 -63.16 91.06
CA ILE A 28 33.21 -62.89 91.16
C ILE A 28 32.95 -61.40 91.49
N ILE A 29 33.77 -60.78 92.34
CA ILE A 29 33.64 -59.37 92.73
C ILE A 29 33.89 -58.41 91.54
N PHE A 30 34.79 -58.76 90.62
CA PHE A 30 35.06 -57.93 89.45
C PHE A 30 33.92 -58.00 88.41
N VAL A 31 33.27 -59.16 88.26
CA VAL A 31 32.17 -59.35 87.29
C VAL A 31 30.88 -58.66 87.76
N THR A 32 30.59 -58.64 89.07
CA THR A 32 29.42 -57.92 89.62
C THR A 32 29.56 -56.41 89.65
N ALA A 33 30.78 -55.85 89.61
CA ALA A 33 30.99 -54.42 89.40
C ALA A 33 30.63 -54.00 87.97
N CYS A 34 31.00 -54.80 86.97
CA CYS A 34 30.74 -54.51 85.55
C CYS A 34 29.26 -54.58 85.15
N THR A 35 28.43 -55.40 85.81
CA THR A 35 26.98 -55.43 85.51
C THR A 35 26.26 -54.17 85.95
N SER A 36 26.71 -53.52 87.03
CA SER A 36 26.13 -52.25 87.51
C SER A 36 26.55 -51.04 86.65
N GLN A 37 27.70 -51.09 85.98
CA GLN A 37 28.11 -50.05 85.03
C GLN A 37 27.51 -50.29 83.65
N GLY A 38 27.57 -51.52 83.13
CA GLY A 38 26.95 -51.87 81.84
C GLY A 38 25.44 -51.62 81.77
N ALA A 39 24.70 -51.78 82.89
CA ALA A 39 23.29 -51.40 82.95
C ALA A 39 23.06 -49.89 82.85
N ARG A 40 23.89 -49.07 83.51
CA ARG A 40 23.80 -47.60 83.45
C ARG A 40 24.27 -47.03 82.11
N ASP A 41 25.32 -47.61 81.54
CA ASP A 41 25.82 -47.23 80.22
C ASP A 41 24.82 -47.64 79.11
N ALA A 42 24.11 -48.77 79.27
CA ALA A 42 23.00 -49.14 78.39
C ALA A 42 21.79 -48.20 78.52
N GLU A 43 21.44 -47.78 79.74
CA GLU A 43 20.34 -46.84 80.01
C GLU A 43 20.65 -45.42 79.48
N LEU A 44 21.89 -44.96 79.64
CA LEU A 44 22.39 -43.73 79.01
C LEU A 44 22.46 -43.84 77.48
N ALA A 45 22.87 -44.99 76.94
CA ALA A 45 22.88 -45.23 75.50
C ALA A 45 21.46 -45.26 74.91
N SER A 46 20.46 -45.80 75.62
CA SER A 46 19.06 -45.73 75.19
C SER A 46 18.53 -44.30 75.22
N GLN A 47 18.83 -43.51 76.26
CA GLN A 47 18.43 -42.09 76.30
C GLN A 47 19.09 -41.28 75.19
N GLN A 48 20.38 -41.51 74.92
CA GLN A 48 21.08 -40.84 73.81
C GLN A 48 20.55 -41.29 72.44
N ALA A 49 20.14 -42.56 72.30
CA ALA A 49 19.49 -43.04 71.08
C ALA A 49 18.10 -42.44 70.87
N GLU A 50 17.31 -42.26 71.93
CA GLU A 50 16.01 -41.56 71.87
C GLU A 50 16.18 -40.07 71.52
N VAL A 51 17.16 -39.38 72.11
CA VAL A 51 17.49 -37.99 71.76
C VAL A 51 17.97 -37.89 70.31
N ALA A 52 18.86 -38.78 69.86
CA ALA A 52 19.34 -38.80 68.47
C ALA A 52 18.22 -39.15 67.47
N ALA A 53 17.26 -39.99 67.84
CA ALA A 53 16.07 -40.27 67.05
C ALA A 53 15.16 -39.03 66.95
N ALA A 54 14.90 -38.34 68.07
CA ALA A 54 14.14 -37.10 68.10
C ALA A 54 14.81 -35.97 67.29
N GLU A 55 16.14 -35.85 67.34
CA GLU A 55 16.90 -34.92 66.50
C GLU A 55 16.80 -35.25 65.01
N GLN A 56 16.85 -36.54 64.63
CA GLN A 56 16.65 -36.96 63.24
C GLN A 56 15.22 -36.70 62.75
N GLU A 57 14.20 -36.91 63.57
CA GLU A 57 12.80 -36.59 63.22
C GLU A 57 12.59 -35.09 63.09
N ALA A 58 13.12 -34.28 64.01
CA ALA A 58 13.10 -32.82 63.92
C ALA A 58 13.81 -32.34 62.64
N ALA A 59 14.99 -32.89 62.31
CA ALA A 59 15.71 -32.56 61.08
C ALA A 59 14.93 -32.93 59.80
N ARG A 60 14.22 -34.07 59.79
CA ARG A 60 13.33 -34.45 58.68
C ARG A 60 12.16 -33.47 58.54
N ILE A 61 11.48 -33.11 59.64
CA ILE A 61 10.37 -32.15 59.62
C ILE A 61 10.83 -30.79 59.08
N VAL A 62 11.99 -30.28 59.52
CA VAL A 62 12.57 -29.03 59.00
C VAL A 62 12.91 -29.13 57.51
N GLN A 63 13.45 -30.27 57.05
CA GLN A 63 13.73 -30.49 55.63
C GLN A 63 12.44 -30.56 54.78
N GLU A 64 11.40 -31.23 55.28
CA GLU A 64 10.08 -31.33 54.64
C GLU A 64 9.44 -29.93 54.51
N GLN A 65 9.46 -29.15 55.59
CA GLN A 65 8.96 -27.77 55.60
C GLN A 65 9.75 -26.86 54.66
N ALA A 66 11.08 -26.99 54.59
CA ALA A 66 11.90 -26.23 53.65
C ALA A 66 11.54 -26.54 52.19
N ARG A 67 11.33 -27.83 51.85
CA ARG A 67 10.85 -28.26 50.52
C ARG A 67 9.46 -27.72 50.20
N GLN A 68 8.52 -27.77 51.14
CA GLN A 68 7.17 -27.22 50.96
C GLN A 68 7.19 -25.71 50.75
N GLN A 69 8.00 -24.96 51.52
CA GLN A 69 8.17 -23.52 51.34
C GLN A 69 8.81 -23.17 49.98
N GLU A 70 9.77 -23.97 49.51
CA GLU A 70 10.36 -23.76 48.19
C GLU A 70 9.37 -24.06 47.07
N ALA A 71 8.62 -25.17 47.16
CA ALA A 71 7.56 -25.52 46.22
C ALA A 71 6.48 -24.43 46.15
N ALA A 72 6.01 -23.92 47.29
CA ALA A 72 5.05 -22.83 47.35
C ALA A 72 5.60 -21.54 46.71
N LYS A 73 6.88 -21.19 46.97
CA LYS A 73 7.53 -20.03 46.33
C LYS A 73 7.72 -20.21 44.82
N ARG A 74 7.96 -21.43 44.34
CA ARG A 74 8.03 -21.75 42.90
C ARG A 74 6.65 -21.60 42.25
N GLN A 75 5.62 -22.22 42.81
CA GLN A 75 4.24 -22.08 42.34
C GLN A 75 3.78 -20.61 42.30
N GLN A 76 4.08 -19.82 43.35
CA GLN A 76 3.73 -18.40 43.37
C GLN A 76 4.46 -17.59 42.28
N ARG A 77 5.71 -17.92 41.96
CA ARG A 77 6.45 -17.32 40.84
C ARG A 77 5.88 -17.74 39.48
N GLU A 78 5.48 -18.99 39.33
CA GLU A 78 4.86 -19.53 38.10
C GLU A 78 3.50 -18.88 37.83
N VAL A 79 2.65 -18.70 38.86
CA VAL A 79 1.38 -17.97 38.73
C VAL A 79 1.61 -16.52 38.30
N VAL A 80 2.50 -15.79 38.98
CA VAL A 80 2.80 -14.39 38.63
C VAL A 80 3.45 -14.27 37.24
N ALA A 81 4.25 -15.24 36.81
CA ALA A 81 4.79 -15.28 35.44
C ALA A 81 3.69 -15.56 34.40
N ALA A 82 2.76 -16.46 34.70
CA ALA A 82 1.63 -16.78 33.83
C ALA A 82 0.62 -15.62 33.71
N GLU A 83 0.38 -14.88 34.79
CA GLU A 83 -0.45 -13.66 34.78
C GLU A 83 0.19 -12.58 33.90
N ARG A 84 1.47 -12.28 34.09
CA ARG A 84 2.20 -11.31 33.24
C ARG A 84 2.23 -11.72 31.77
N ALA A 85 2.40 -13.00 31.47
CA ALA A 85 2.38 -13.49 30.10
C ALA A 85 0.99 -13.32 29.44
N ARG A 86 -0.10 -13.46 30.20
CA ARG A 86 -1.46 -13.17 29.73
C ARG A 86 -1.67 -11.68 29.50
N GLU A 87 -1.26 -10.84 30.44
CA GLU A 87 -1.34 -9.37 30.31
C GLU A 87 -0.58 -8.88 29.08
N GLN A 88 0.66 -9.36 28.87
CA GLN A 88 1.45 -9.03 27.67
C GLN A 88 0.77 -9.49 26.39
N SER A 89 0.28 -10.74 26.33
CA SER A 89 -0.44 -11.25 25.16
C SER A 89 -1.74 -10.48 24.87
N GLU A 90 -2.45 -10.01 25.90
CA GLU A 90 -3.62 -9.14 25.71
C GLU A 90 -3.25 -7.75 25.19
N LEU A 91 -2.14 -7.16 25.68
CA LEU A 91 -1.64 -5.87 25.19
C LEU A 91 -1.19 -5.98 23.73
N GLU A 92 -0.36 -6.97 23.40
CA GLU A 92 0.07 -7.25 22.02
C GLU A 92 -1.13 -7.46 21.09
N ARG A 93 -2.18 -8.16 21.53
CA ARG A 93 -3.42 -8.32 20.74
C ARG A 93 -4.13 -6.99 20.52
N ARG A 94 -4.26 -6.14 21.54
CA ARG A 94 -4.90 -4.81 21.42
C ARG A 94 -4.11 -3.90 20.49
N GLU A 95 -2.78 -3.84 20.63
CA GLU A 95 -1.90 -3.09 19.75
C GLU A 95 -1.99 -3.58 18.30
N ALA A 96 -2.01 -4.90 18.08
CA ALA A 96 -2.19 -5.48 16.74
C ALA A 96 -3.57 -5.16 16.14
N GLU A 97 -4.64 -5.18 16.94
CA GLU A 97 -5.98 -4.76 16.51
C GLU A 97 -6.02 -3.27 16.14
N ASP A 98 -5.42 -2.39 16.95
CA ASP A 98 -5.41 -0.95 16.72
C ASP A 98 -4.56 -0.58 15.48
N LEU A 99 -3.40 -1.22 15.30
CA LEU A 99 -2.60 -1.09 14.08
C LEU A 99 -3.36 -1.60 12.84
N ALA A 100 -4.10 -2.71 12.95
CA ALA A 100 -4.92 -3.21 11.86
C ALA A 100 -6.07 -2.25 11.50
N ARG A 101 -6.73 -1.65 12.50
CA ARG A 101 -7.76 -0.61 12.29
C ARG A 101 -7.17 0.62 11.59
N ALA A 102 -6.03 1.12 12.06
CA ALA A 102 -5.34 2.27 11.47
C ALA A 102 -4.87 2.03 10.02
N GLU A 103 -4.35 0.84 9.71
CA GLU A 103 -3.96 0.44 8.34
C GLU A 103 -5.18 0.38 7.41
N VAL A 104 -6.31 -0.18 7.87
CA VAL A 104 -7.57 -0.20 7.10
C VAL A 104 -8.08 1.22 6.85
N GLU A 105 -8.06 2.09 7.86
CA GLU A 105 -8.48 3.49 7.70
C GLU A 105 -7.57 4.25 6.72
N ARG A 106 -6.23 4.06 6.80
CA ARG A 106 -5.29 4.68 5.86
C ARG A 106 -5.59 4.25 4.42
N ARG A 107 -5.82 2.95 4.18
CA ARG A 107 -6.18 2.43 2.85
C ARG A 107 -7.51 3.00 2.34
N GLN A 108 -8.52 3.14 3.20
CA GLN A 108 -9.80 3.74 2.82
C GLN A 108 -9.63 5.21 2.41
N ARG A 109 -8.82 5.98 3.15
CA ARG A 109 -8.47 7.37 2.80
C ARG A 109 -7.72 7.44 1.46
N GLU A 110 -6.68 6.63 1.29
CA GLU A 110 -5.91 6.52 0.03
C GLU A 110 -6.80 6.14 -1.18
N GLU A 111 -7.76 5.23 -1.00
CA GLU A 111 -8.73 4.88 -2.05
C GLU A 111 -9.67 6.02 -2.42
N VAL A 112 -10.17 6.77 -1.43
CA VAL A 112 -11.04 7.93 -1.66
C VAL A 112 -10.26 9.03 -2.39
N GLU A 113 -9.05 9.36 -1.94
CA GLU A 113 -8.17 10.33 -2.58
C GLU A 113 -7.84 9.94 -4.03
N ARG A 114 -7.54 8.67 -4.30
CA ARG A 114 -7.31 8.17 -5.67
C ARG A 114 -8.55 8.31 -6.55
N ARG A 115 -9.74 8.00 -6.04
CA ARG A 115 -11.01 8.16 -6.78
C ARG A 115 -11.30 9.64 -7.07
N GLU A 116 -11.02 10.52 -6.12
CA GLU A 116 -11.16 11.97 -6.31
C GLU A 116 -10.17 12.51 -7.34
N GLN A 117 -8.90 12.15 -7.24
CA GLN A 117 -7.87 12.49 -8.25
C GLN A 117 -8.24 11.98 -9.65
N GLN A 118 -8.71 10.74 -9.77
CA GLN A 118 -9.20 10.18 -11.04
C GLN A 118 -10.41 10.96 -11.59
N ARG A 119 -11.35 11.36 -10.73
CA ARG A 119 -12.51 12.18 -11.12
C ARG A 119 -12.08 13.56 -11.60
N LEU A 120 -11.16 14.22 -10.89
CA LEU A 120 -10.63 15.53 -11.28
C LEU A 120 -9.84 15.46 -12.59
N ALA A 121 -9.01 14.42 -12.77
CA ALA A 121 -8.29 14.17 -14.02
C ALA A 121 -9.24 13.93 -15.20
N ALA A 122 -10.32 13.16 -15.01
CA ALA A 122 -11.33 12.92 -16.03
C ALA A 122 -12.09 14.21 -16.41
N ILE A 123 -12.43 15.06 -15.43
CA ILE A 123 -13.03 16.39 -15.68
C ILE A 123 -12.06 17.28 -16.46
N ALA A 124 -10.79 17.36 -16.04
CA ALA A 124 -9.78 18.17 -16.71
C ALA A 124 -9.55 17.72 -18.17
N ALA A 125 -9.52 16.42 -18.43
CA ALA A 125 -9.41 15.87 -19.79
C ALA A 125 -10.64 16.22 -20.65
N ALA A 126 -11.86 16.04 -20.12
CA ALA A 126 -13.10 16.40 -20.82
C ALA A 126 -13.21 17.90 -21.09
N GLU A 127 -12.73 18.76 -20.17
CA GLU A 127 -12.65 20.20 -20.39
C GLU A 127 -11.63 20.58 -21.47
N ALA A 128 -10.45 19.93 -21.51
CA ALA A 128 -9.45 20.16 -22.54
C ALA A 128 -9.99 19.79 -23.93
N GLU A 129 -10.59 18.60 -24.06
CA GLU A 129 -11.25 18.16 -25.29
C GLU A 129 -12.39 19.11 -25.73
N ARG A 130 -13.19 19.62 -24.77
CA ARG A 130 -14.23 20.61 -25.05
C ARG A 130 -13.66 21.93 -25.55
N ARG A 131 -12.54 22.41 -24.99
CA ARG A 131 -11.87 23.64 -25.44
C ARG A 131 -11.34 23.50 -26.86
N GLU A 132 -10.63 22.42 -27.16
CA GLU A 132 -10.14 22.11 -28.52
C GLU A 132 -11.28 22.09 -29.55
N LYS A 133 -12.41 21.42 -29.22
CA LYS A 133 -13.59 21.39 -30.09
C LYS A 133 -14.19 22.78 -30.33
N LEU A 134 -14.27 23.63 -29.30
CA LEU A 134 -14.77 25.01 -29.43
C LEU A 134 -13.83 25.88 -30.26
N GLU A 135 -12.52 25.75 -30.09
CA GLU A 135 -11.52 26.43 -30.93
C GLU A 135 -11.67 26.00 -32.39
N ARG A 136 -11.82 24.69 -32.66
CA ARG A 136 -12.05 24.14 -33.99
C ARG A 136 -13.36 24.66 -34.62
N ILE A 137 -14.44 24.76 -33.84
CA ILE A 137 -15.71 25.36 -34.29
C ILE A 137 -15.47 26.82 -34.70
N SER A 138 -14.86 27.64 -33.83
CA SER A 138 -14.59 29.06 -34.13
C SER A 138 -13.71 29.27 -35.39
N PHE A 139 -12.84 28.31 -35.69
CA PHE A 139 -12.01 28.33 -36.89
C PHE A 139 -12.80 27.93 -38.15
N LEU A 140 -13.72 26.98 -38.04
CA LEU A 140 -14.62 26.58 -39.12
C LEU A 140 -15.66 27.67 -39.42
N GLU A 141 -16.24 28.29 -38.41
CA GLU A 141 -17.18 29.42 -38.56
C GLU A 141 -16.54 30.60 -39.32
N ARG A 142 -15.30 30.96 -38.99
CA ARG A 142 -14.55 32.00 -39.71
C ARG A 142 -14.25 31.62 -41.16
N GLN A 143 -13.92 30.36 -41.45
CA GLN A 143 -13.76 29.89 -42.83
C GLN A 143 -15.08 29.93 -43.60
N ILE A 144 -16.18 29.47 -43.00
CA ILE A 144 -17.52 29.50 -43.61
C ILE A 144 -17.90 30.94 -43.96
N ALA A 145 -17.75 31.89 -43.02
CA ALA A 145 -18.03 33.30 -43.28
C ALA A 145 -17.15 33.89 -44.39
N SER A 146 -15.87 33.52 -44.45
CA SER A 146 -14.96 33.95 -45.52
C SER A 146 -15.32 33.35 -46.88
N ILE A 147 -15.76 32.09 -46.93
CA ILE A 147 -16.20 31.43 -48.15
C ILE A 147 -17.52 32.03 -48.63
N GLN A 148 -18.50 32.21 -47.74
CA GLN A 148 -19.78 32.87 -48.05
C GLN A 148 -19.57 34.26 -48.63
N SER A 149 -18.77 35.11 -47.97
CA SER A 149 -18.44 36.44 -48.51
C SER A 149 -17.71 36.40 -49.87
N GLY A 150 -16.98 35.32 -50.18
CA GLY A 150 -16.39 35.10 -51.50
C GLY A 150 -17.44 34.68 -52.54
N THR A 151 -18.35 33.78 -52.17
CA THR A 151 -19.49 33.37 -53.00
C THR A 151 -20.40 34.55 -53.32
N ASP A 152 -20.80 35.35 -52.33
CA ASP A 152 -21.68 36.51 -52.51
C ASP A 152 -21.11 37.53 -53.52
N ARG A 153 -19.78 37.80 -53.45
CA ARG A 153 -19.07 38.64 -54.43
C ARG A 153 -19.09 38.01 -55.82
N ASN A 154 -18.79 36.72 -55.92
CA ASN A 154 -18.77 36.01 -57.20
C ASN A 154 -20.16 35.95 -57.86
N GLU A 155 -21.21 35.75 -57.07
CA GLU A 155 -22.60 35.78 -57.55
C GLU A 155 -22.99 37.20 -58.02
N SER A 156 -22.63 38.24 -57.25
CA SER A 156 -22.86 39.64 -57.65
C SER A 156 -22.11 40.00 -58.94
N ALA A 157 -20.82 39.67 -59.04
CA ALA A 157 -20.02 39.88 -60.24
C ALA A 157 -20.58 39.09 -61.45
N THR A 158 -21.03 37.85 -61.23
CA THR A 158 -21.67 37.04 -62.29
C THR A 158 -22.97 37.66 -62.79
N ALA A 159 -23.82 38.17 -61.91
CA ALA A 159 -25.05 38.86 -62.29
C ALA A 159 -24.77 40.15 -63.10
N VAL A 160 -23.77 40.93 -62.72
CA VAL A 160 -23.34 42.13 -63.47
C VAL A 160 -22.75 41.75 -64.83
N LEU A 161 -21.99 40.65 -64.94
CA LEU A 161 -21.49 40.14 -66.21
C LEU A 161 -22.61 39.63 -67.13
N GLN A 162 -23.67 39.03 -66.58
CA GLN A 162 -24.87 38.66 -67.34
C GLN A 162 -25.58 39.90 -67.90
N GLU A 163 -25.71 40.99 -67.14
CA GLU A 163 -26.21 42.26 -67.66
C GLU A 163 -25.30 42.82 -68.78
N ALA A 164 -23.97 42.76 -68.60
CA ALA A 164 -23.01 43.20 -69.61
C ALA A 164 -23.11 42.40 -70.92
N ILE A 165 -23.41 41.09 -70.85
CA ILE A 165 -23.67 40.24 -72.02
C ILE A 165 -24.95 40.70 -72.74
N LEU A 166 -26.05 40.91 -72.02
CA LEU A 166 -27.31 41.39 -72.63
C LEU A 166 -27.16 42.75 -73.33
N VAL A 167 -26.39 43.68 -72.73
CA VAL A 167 -26.08 44.98 -73.34
C VAL A 167 -25.18 44.82 -74.57
N ALA A 168 -24.24 43.87 -74.56
CA ALA A 168 -23.40 43.55 -75.72
C ALA A 168 -24.20 42.90 -76.87
N GLU A 169 -25.19 42.07 -76.55
CA GLU A 169 -26.13 41.49 -77.52
C GLU A 169 -27.05 42.58 -78.14
N GLU A 170 -27.55 43.53 -77.34
CA GLU A 170 -28.29 44.69 -77.85
C GLU A 170 -27.42 45.54 -78.79
N LEU A 171 -26.18 45.84 -78.38
CA LEU A 171 -25.23 46.57 -79.20
C LEU A 171 -24.95 45.85 -80.53
N LEU A 172 -24.78 44.54 -80.52
CA LEU A 172 -24.58 43.73 -81.72
C LEU A 172 -25.79 43.80 -82.66
N ALA A 173 -27.01 43.74 -82.11
CA ALA A 173 -28.24 43.86 -82.89
C ALA A 173 -28.39 45.26 -83.53
N VAL A 174 -28.08 46.33 -82.79
CA VAL A 174 -28.05 47.70 -83.33
C VAL A 174 -27.00 47.83 -84.43
N LEU A 175 -25.77 47.34 -84.21
CA LEU A 175 -24.70 47.40 -85.20
C LEU A 175 -25.06 46.63 -86.48
N ALA A 176 -25.78 45.51 -86.41
CA ALA A 176 -26.24 44.79 -87.59
C ALA A 176 -27.26 45.59 -88.41
N VAL A 177 -28.20 46.29 -87.74
CA VAL A 177 -29.15 47.20 -88.42
C VAL A 177 -28.42 48.39 -89.06
N GLU A 178 -27.45 48.97 -88.36
CA GLU A 178 -26.65 50.09 -88.86
C GLU A 178 -25.71 49.68 -90.01
N GLN A 179 -25.26 48.42 -90.06
CA GLN A 179 -24.50 47.88 -91.20
C GLN A 179 -25.37 47.78 -92.46
N ALA A 180 -26.63 47.32 -92.35
CA ALA A 180 -27.55 47.24 -93.49
C ALA A 180 -27.79 48.61 -94.16
N LYS A 181 -27.76 49.72 -93.40
CA LYS A 181 -27.87 51.08 -93.95
C LYS A 181 -26.76 51.45 -94.94
N TYR A 182 -25.59 50.81 -94.88
CA TYR A 182 -24.51 51.02 -95.85
C TYR A 182 -24.74 50.29 -97.19
N GLU A 183 -25.69 49.36 -97.26
CA GLU A 183 -26.12 48.75 -98.52
C GLU A 183 -27.00 49.72 -99.34
N GLU A 184 -27.67 50.67 -98.67
CA GLU A 184 -28.50 51.71 -99.27
C GLU A 184 -27.89 53.12 -99.09
N THR A 185 -26.94 53.46 -99.97
CA THR A 185 -26.32 54.79 -100.03
C THR A 185 -26.86 55.62 -101.20
N ASP A 186 -26.98 56.94 -101.00
CA ASP A 186 -27.36 57.87 -102.06
C ASP A 186 -26.24 57.95 -103.12
N PRO A 187 -26.51 57.61 -104.41
CA PRO A 187 -25.49 57.57 -105.45
C PRO A 187 -24.88 58.94 -105.80
N VAL A 188 -25.46 60.06 -105.33
CA VAL A 188 -24.94 61.41 -105.57
C VAL A 188 -24.02 61.90 -104.44
N SER A 189 -24.42 61.71 -103.19
CA SER A 189 -23.67 62.20 -102.02
C SER A 189 -22.78 61.16 -101.34
N GLY A 190 -23.01 59.86 -101.56
CA GLY A 190 -22.26 58.76 -100.97
C GLY A 190 -22.54 58.50 -99.48
N TYR A 191 -23.55 59.16 -98.90
CA TYR A 191 -23.99 58.92 -97.52
C TYR A 191 -25.14 57.90 -97.46
N THR A 192 -25.36 57.32 -96.29
CA THR A 192 -26.52 56.45 -96.03
C THR A 192 -27.82 57.24 -96.14
N VAL A 193 -28.87 56.63 -96.73
CA VAL A 193 -30.17 57.30 -96.89
C VAL A 193 -30.84 57.56 -95.54
N GLU A 194 -30.72 56.61 -94.60
CA GLU A 194 -31.11 56.81 -93.20
C GLU A 194 -29.93 57.34 -92.35
N PRO A 195 -30.18 58.23 -91.38
CA PRO A 195 -29.15 58.68 -90.46
C PRO A 195 -28.69 57.55 -89.52
N LEU A 196 -27.41 57.60 -89.13
CA LEU A 196 -26.77 56.60 -88.28
C LEU A 196 -27.03 56.84 -86.79
N ALA A 197 -27.37 55.80 -86.03
CA ALA A 197 -27.70 55.84 -84.60
C ALA A 197 -26.46 55.91 -83.68
N LYS A 198 -25.49 56.77 -84.01
CA LYS A 198 -24.17 56.86 -83.36
C LYS A 198 -24.23 57.09 -81.85
N GLU A 199 -25.17 57.92 -81.39
CA GLU A 199 -25.35 58.21 -79.96
C GLU A 199 -25.80 56.97 -79.18
N ARG A 200 -26.69 56.15 -79.76
CA ARG A 200 -27.16 54.90 -79.13
C ARG A 200 -26.06 53.84 -79.06
N ILE A 201 -25.23 53.73 -80.10
CA ILE A 201 -24.04 52.86 -80.09
C ILE A 201 -23.11 53.27 -78.94
N ALA A 202 -22.76 54.56 -78.85
CA ALA A 202 -21.87 55.06 -77.80
C ALA A 202 -22.45 54.89 -76.37
N GLU A 203 -23.78 55.04 -76.21
CA GLU A 203 -24.48 54.75 -74.94
C GLU A 203 -24.33 53.28 -74.52
N LEU A 204 -24.59 52.35 -75.43
CA LEU A 204 -24.51 50.91 -75.17
C LEU A 204 -23.07 50.44 -74.93
N GLU A 205 -22.10 50.96 -75.70
CA GLU A 205 -20.67 50.72 -75.47
C GLU A 205 -20.23 51.19 -74.08
N ALA A 206 -20.56 52.43 -73.71
CA ALA A 206 -20.24 52.99 -72.41
C ALA A 206 -20.89 52.21 -71.26
N ARG A 207 -22.16 51.80 -71.41
CA ARG A 207 -22.87 50.97 -70.42
C ARG A 207 -22.23 49.59 -70.26
N LYS A 208 -21.87 48.92 -71.36
CA LYS A 208 -21.14 47.64 -71.32
C LYS A 208 -19.82 47.76 -70.57
N ASP A 209 -19.03 48.79 -70.87
CA ASP A 209 -17.70 48.98 -70.27
C ASP A 209 -17.78 49.36 -68.78
N ASP A 210 -18.82 50.11 -68.38
CA ASP A 210 -19.09 50.38 -66.97
C ASP A 210 -19.52 49.10 -66.22
N LEU A 211 -20.40 48.27 -66.79
CA LEU A 211 -20.79 46.99 -66.19
C LEU A 211 -19.59 46.03 -66.03
N ILE A 212 -18.74 45.91 -67.06
CA ILE A 212 -17.50 45.10 -66.99
C ILE A 212 -16.59 45.62 -65.87
N ARG A 213 -16.41 46.94 -65.77
CA ARG A 213 -15.57 47.56 -64.72
C ARG A 213 -16.16 47.34 -63.32
N ARG A 214 -17.48 47.46 -63.16
CA ARG A 214 -18.18 47.17 -61.91
C ARG A 214 -17.95 45.73 -61.47
N ALA A 215 -18.12 44.76 -62.37
CA ALA A 215 -17.87 43.34 -62.09
C ALA A 215 -16.41 43.05 -61.70
N GLN A 216 -15.44 43.79 -62.25
CA GLN A 216 -14.01 43.69 -61.89
C GLN A 216 -13.65 44.38 -60.56
N SER A 217 -14.55 45.19 -60.00
CA SER A 217 -14.34 45.98 -58.77
C SER A 217 -15.06 45.44 -57.53
N GLN A 218 -15.76 44.31 -57.67
CA GLN A 218 -16.50 43.59 -56.62
C GLN A 218 -15.61 42.60 -55.86
#